data_AF-A0A645J8Y5-F1
#
_entry.id   AF-A0A645J8Y5-F1
#
_cell.length_a   1.000
_cell.length_b   1.000
_cell.length_c   1.000
_cell.angle_alpha   90.00
_cell.angle_beta   90.00
_cell.angle_gamma   90.00
#
_symmetry.space_group_name_H-M   'P 1'
#
loop_
_entity.id
_entity.type
_entity.pdbx_description
1 polymer ?
#
loop_
_entity_poly.entity_id
_entity_poly.type
_entity_poly.pdbx_seq_one_letter_code
_entity_poly.pdbx_strand_id
1 'polypeptide(L)'
;MLTDRTADYVSLSRQDALALAKDFLTRRGYPNMAESYFIQRGGLLTINFASVQDCVVCYPDLVKVTVALDNGQITGFDSDGYLMSHTVRALAAPAVSEADARKQVPDDLTILSEHTALIPTGGEYEVLCYEYKCRNAAGSHVIIYVNVATGQQEKVLLLVEDQSGTLAI
;
A
#
# COMPACT_ATOMS: atom_id res chain seq x y z
N MET A 1 -9.03 -10.19 -22.16
CA MET A 1 -10.22 -9.35 -22.00
C MET A 1 -10.46 -9.19 -20.52
N LEU A 2 -10.34 -7.97 -20.00
CA LEU A 2 -10.80 -7.60 -18.65
C LEU A 2 -12.29 -7.28 -18.80
N THR A 3 -13.13 -7.96 -18.04
CA THR A 3 -14.59 -7.85 -18.15
C THR A 3 -15.11 -7.12 -16.93
N ASP A 4 -15.74 -5.96 -17.13
CA ASP A 4 -16.47 -5.27 -16.07
C ASP A 4 -17.73 -6.08 -15.74
N ARG A 5 -17.77 -6.66 -14.54
CA ARG A 5 -18.91 -7.44 -14.03
C ARG A 5 -19.04 -7.26 -12.52
N THR A 6 -20.25 -7.35 -12.01
CA THR A 6 -20.51 -7.56 -10.58
C THR A 6 -20.43 -9.04 -10.24
N ALA A 7 -20.18 -9.38 -8.97
CA ALA A 7 -20.27 -10.76 -8.48
C ALA A 7 -21.54 -10.90 -7.65
N ASP A 8 -22.43 -11.78 -8.08
CA ASP A 8 -23.78 -11.92 -7.52
C ASP A 8 -23.79 -12.62 -6.14
N TYR A 9 -22.68 -13.27 -5.77
CA TYR A 9 -22.44 -13.89 -4.47
C TYR A 9 -20.95 -13.88 -4.11
N VAL A 10 -20.61 -14.06 -2.84
CA VAL A 10 -19.22 -14.12 -2.36
C VAL A 10 -18.94 -15.53 -1.88
N SER A 11 -17.95 -16.20 -2.48
CA SER A 11 -17.54 -17.57 -2.12
C SER A 11 -16.10 -17.64 -1.63
N LEU A 12 -15.24 -16.70 -2.07
CA LEU A 12 -13.84 -16.64 -1.72
C LEU A 12 -13.59 -15.74 -0.52
N SER A 13 -12.64 -16.14 0.32
CA SER A 13 -12.13 -15.26 1.36
C SER A 13 -11.24 -14.17 0.75
N ARG A 14 -11.04 -13.07 1.48
CA ARG A 14 -10.07 -12.04 1.11
C ARG A 14 -8.66 -12.61 0.92
N GLN A 15 -8.26 -13.57 1.75
CA GLN A 15 -6.94 -14.20 1.68
C GLN A 15 -6.77 -15.00 0.38
N ASP A 16 -7.81 -15.71 -0.05
CA ASP A 16 -7.79 -16.46 -1.31
C ASP A 16 -7.68 -15.51 -2.51
N ALA A 17 -8.48 -14.44 -2.51
CA ALA A 17 -8.45 -13.43 -3.57
C ALA A 17 -7.09 -12.71 -3.65
N LEU A 18 -6.49 -12.42 -2.49
CA LEU A 18 -5.15 -11.86 -2.39
C LEU A 18 -4.08 -12.79 -2.96
N ALA A 19 -4.16 -14.08 -2.65
CA ALA A 19 -3.24 -15.08 -3.20
C ALA A 19 -3.35 -15.13 -4.74
N LEU A 20 -4.57 -15.18 -5.28
CA LEU A 20 -4.83 -15.15 -6.72
C LEU A 20 -4.26 -13.89 -7.40
N ALA A 21 -4.41 -12.73 -6.76
CA ALA A 21 -3.85 -11.47 -7.27
C ALA A 21 -2.32 -11.47 -7.29
N LYS A 22 -1.66 -11.92 -6.21
CA LYS A 22 -0.18 -12.04 -6.14
C LYS A 22 0.36 -13.00 -7.20
N ASP A 23 -0.32 -14.13 -7.38
CA ASP A 23 -0.02 -15.12 -8.42
C ASP A 23 -0.11 -14.52 -9.82
N PHE A 24 -1.17 -13.75 -10.08
CA PHE A 24 -1.39 -13.08 -11.34
C PHE A 24 -0.29 -12.04 -11.64
N LEU A 25 0.08 -11.22 -10.66
CA LEU A 25 1.17 -10.24 -10.78
C LEU A 25 2.51 -10.92 -11.10
N THR A 26 2.84 -11.98 -10.37
CA THR A 26 4.08 -12.74 -10.58
C THR A 26 4.14 -13.31 -12.00
N ARG A 27 3.06 -13.93 -12.49
CA ARG A 27 2.99 -14.46 -13.87
C ARG A 27 3.06 -13.38 -14.95
N ARG A 28 2.71 -12.13 -14.62
CA ARG A 28 2.72 -10.97 -15.53
C ARG A 28 4.06 -10.22 -15.54
N GLY A 29 5.04 -10.64 -14.73
CA GLY A 29 6.34 -9.98 -14.65
C GLY A 29 6.43 -8.87 -13.60
N TYR A 30 5.52 -8.85 -12.62
CA TYR A 30 5.52 -7.91 -11.50
C TYR A 30 5.82 -8.66 -10.19
N PRO A 31 7.04 -9.20 -9.99
CA PRO A 31 7.40 -9.89 -8.76
C PRO A 31 7.56 -8.89 -7.60
N ASN A 32 7.65 -9.41 -6.37
CA ASN A 32 8.02 -8.63 -5.18
C ASN A 32 7.10 -7.44 -4.90
N MET A 33 5.80 -7.72 -4.82
CA MET A 33 4.76 -6.74 -4.56
C MET A 33 4.22 -6.86 -3.13
N ALA A 34 4.24 -5.76 -2.38
CA ALA A 34 3.58 -5.67 -1.07
C ALA A 34 2.15 -5.17 -1.26
N GLU A 35 1.20 -5.77 -0.53
CA GLU A 35 -0.17 -5.25 -0.47
C GLU A 35 -0.21 -4.00 0.42
N SER A 36 -0.95 -2.97 0.01
CA SER A 36 -1.28 -1.85 0.90
C SER A 36 -2.77 -1.92 1.31
N TYR A 37 -3.65 -1.22 0.61
CA TYR A 37 -5.08 -1.16 0.90
C TYR A 37 -5.90 -1.92 -0.13
N PHE A 38 -7.10 -2.28 0.28
CA PHE A 38 -8.09 -2.90 -0.59
C PHE A 38 -9.44 -2.21 -0.44
N ILE A 39 -10.23 -2.30 -1.52
CA ILE A 39 -11.62 -1.88 -1.57
C ILE A 39 -12.44 -3.07 -2.02
N GLN A 40 -13.44 -3.44 -1.23
CA GLN A 40 -14.43 -4.46 -1.55
C GLN A 40 -15.77 -3.81 -1.88
N ARG A 41 -16.24 -3.95 -3.13
CA ARG A 41 -17.53 -3.38 -3.57
C ARG A 41 -18.16 -4.26 -4.64
N GLY A 42 -19.47 -4.53 -4.51
CA GLY A 42 -20.22 -5.30 -5.53
C GLY A 42 -19.69 -6.72 -5.75
N GLY A 43 -19.17 -7.36 -4.69
CA GLY A 43 -18.55 -8.68 -4.75
C GLY A 43 -17.19 -8.70 -5.46
N LEU A 44 -16.61 -7.54 -5.77
CA LEU A 44 -15.24 -7.40 -6.25
C LEU A 44 -14.32 -6.93 -5.13
N LEU A 45 -13.08 -7.41 -5.14
CA LEU A 45 -12.00 -6.96 -4.27
C LEU A 45 -10.89 -6.35 -5.13
N THR A 46 -10.73 -5.04 -5.05
CA THR A 46 -9.60 -4.32 -5.64
C THR A 46 -8.51 -4.17 -4.60
N ILE A 47 -7.32 -4.67 -4.90
CA ILE A 47 -6.15 -4.65 -4.02
C ILE A 47 -5.09 -3.75 -4.64
N ASN A 48 -4.56 -2.82 -3.86
CA ASN A 48 -3.41 -2.00 -4.24
C ASN A 48 -2.13 -2.71 -3.80
N PHE A 49 -1.17 -2.74 -4.70
CA PHE A 49 0.15 -3.28 -4.51
C PHE A 49 1.19 -2.21 -4.81
N ALA A 50 2.28 -2.21 -4.05
CA ALA A 50 3.46 -1.39 -4.31
C ALA A 50 4.68 -2.31 -4.49
N SER A 51 5.58 -1.92 -5.38
CA SER A 51 6.84 -2.66 -5.58
C SER A 51 7.68 -2.63 -4.30
N VAL A 52 8.48 -3.68 -4.09
CA VAL A 52 9.43 -3.74 -2.97
C VAL A 52 10.84 -3.87 -3.52
N GLN A 53 11.70 -2.93 -3.14
CA GLN A 53 13.14 -2.95 -3.44
C GLN A 53 13.92 -2.88 -2.13
N ASP A 54 14.82 -3.84 -1.88
CA ASP A 54 15.68 -3.85 -0.69
C ASP A 54 14.91 -3.68 0.64
N CYS A 55 13.76 -4.35 0.76
CA CYS A 55 12.82 -4.23 1.89
C CYS A 55 12.11 -2.87 2.03
N VAL A 56 12.27 -1.95 1.06
CA VAL A 56 11.56 -0.67 0.99
C VAL A 56 10.33 -0.79 0.11
N VAL A 57 9.18 -0.38 0.62
CA VAL A 57 7.92 -0.31 -0.14
C VAL A 57 7.91 0.95 -1.00
N CYS A 58 7.85 0.82 -2.32
CA CYS A 58 7.89 1.95 -3.25
C CYS A 58 6.49 2.32 -3.74
N TYR A 59 5.84 3.27 -3.05
CA TYR A 59 4.51 3.77 -3.41
C TYR A 59 4.41 4.55 -4.73
N PRO A 60 5.48 5.04 -5.38
CA PRO A 60 5.37 5.50 -6.77
C PRO A 60 5.03 4.35 -7.74
N ASP A 61 5.39 3.11 -7.41
CA ASP A 61 5.28 1.95 -8.28
C ASP A 61 4.01 1.15 -8.01
N LEU A 62 2.87 1.84 -7.97
CA LEU A 62 1.60 1.21 -7.66
C LEU A 62 1.06 0.36 -8.81
N VAL A 63 0.48 -0.77 -8.43
CA VAL A 63 -0.29 -1.66 -9.29
C VAL A 63 -1.58 -2.02 -8.57
N LYS A 64 -2.71 -2.05 -9.29
CA LYS A 64 -4.00 -2.47 -8.75
C LYS A 64 -4.48 -3.73 -9.46
N VAL A 65 -5.02 -4.66 -8.69
CA VAL A 65 -5.64 -5.87 -9.22
C VAL A 65 -7.04 -6.00 -8.63
N THR A 66 -8.04 -6.20 -9.48
CA THR A 66 -9.41 -6.47 -9.05
C THR A 66 -9.75 -7.92 -9.28
N VAL A 67 -10.20 -8.59 -8.23
CA VAL A 67 -10.58 -10.00 -8.21
C VAL A 67 -12.06 -10.11 -7.90
N ALA A 68 -12.79 -10.92 -8.67
CA ALA A 68 -14.16 -11.25 -8.36
C ALA A 68 -14.24 -12.34 -7.28
N LEU A 69 -15.00 -12.08 -6.22
CA LEU A 69 -15.05 -12.96 -5.04
C LEU A 69 -15.98 -14.16 -5.21
N ASP A 70 -16.71 -14.28 -6.33
CA ASP A 70 -17.56 -15.43 -6.64
C ASP A 70 -16.77 -16.61 -7.23
N ASN A 71 -15.74 -16.34 -8.04
CA ASN A 71 -15.01 -17.37 -8.78
C ASN A 71 -13.49 -17.12 -8.92
N GLY A 72 -12.97 -16.02 -8.38
CA GLY A 72 -11.54 -15.71 -8.38
C GLY A 72 -11.00 -15.14 -9.68
N GLN A 73 -11.86 -14.83 -10.66
CA GLN A 73 -11.43 -14.23 -11.92
C GLN A 73 -10.85 -12.82 -11.68
N ILE A 74 -9.73 -12.54 -12.35
CA ILE A 74 -9.16 -11.19 -12.39
C ILE A 74 -9.97 -10.34 -13.39
N THR A 75 -10.68 -9.34 -12.88
CA THR A 75 -11.56 -8.46 -13.66
C THR A 75 -10.96 -7.08 -13.91
N GLY A 76 -9.97 -6.67 -13.10
CA GLY A 76 -9.28 -5.38 -13.20
C GLY A 76 -7.76 -5.53 -13.06
N PHE A 77 -7.02 -4.74 -13.84
CA PHE A 77 -5.57 -4.62 -13.72
C PHE A 77 -5.15 -3.23 -14.20
N ASP A 78 -4.58 -2.43 -13.29
CA ASP A 78 -4.06 -1.08 -13.55
C ASP A 78 -2.59 -1.06 -13.11
N SER A 79 -1.68 -0.88 -14.05
CA SER A 79 -0.24 -0.85 -13.81
C SER A 79 0.40 0.46 -14.23
N ASP A 80 -0.39 1.52 -14.46
CA ASP A 80 0.11 2.76 -15.03
C ASP A 80 1.15 3.41 -14.10
N GLY A 81 0.89 3.40 -12.78
CA GLY A 81 1.83 3.90 -11.78
C GLY A 81 3.20 3.23 -11.86
N TYR A 82 3.21 1.89 -11.93
CA TYR A 82 4.42 1.11 -12.11
C TYR A 82 5.09 1.36 -13.47
N LEU A 83 4.35 1.32 -14.58
CA LEU A 83 4.95 1.47 -15.92
C LEU A 83 5.55 2.86 -16.15
N MET A 84 4.98 3.89 -15.51
CA MET A 84 5.46 5.27 -15.64
C MET A 84 6.61 5.60 -14.68
N SER A 85 6.66 4.97 -13.50
CA SER A 85 7.56 5.38 -12.42
C SER A 85 8.65 4.36 -12.09
N HIS A 86 8.43 3.08 -12.40
CA HIS A 86 9.31 2.02 -11.92
C HIS A 86 10.70 2.12 -12.51
N THR A 87 11.68 2.19 -11.62
CA THR A 87 13.11 2.15 -11.92
C THR A 87 13.85 1.52 -10.75
N VAL A 88 15.07 1.05 -10.99
CA VAL A 88 15.97 0.67 -9.91
C VAL A 88 16.45 1.93 -9.22
N ARG A 89 16.16 2.05 -7.93
CA ARG A 89 16.46 3.25 -7.14
C ARG A 89 17.76 3.09 -6.37
N ALA A 90 18.53 4.18 -6.29
CA ALA A 90 19.65 4.27 -5.37
C ALA A 90 19.14 4.72 -3.99
N LEU A 91 18.76 3.75 -3.15
CA LEU A 91 18.24 4.01 -1.81
C LEU A 91 19.39 4.34 -0.86
N ALA A 92 19.45 5.57 -0.37
CA ALA A 92 20.46 6.00 0.57
C ALA A 92 20.26 5.36 1.96
N ALA A 93 21.35 5.12 2.68
CA ALA A 93 21.28 4.69 4.06
C ALA A 93 20.60 5.78 4.93
N PRO A 94 19.69 5.41 5.83
CA PRO A 94 19.09 6.34 6.78
C PRO A 94 20.15 7.10 7.60
N ALA A 95 20.02 8.42 7.69
CA ALA A 95 20.81 9.23 8.61
C ALA A 95 20.20 9.26 10.02
N VAL A 96 18.89 9.03 10.10
CA VAL A 96 18.11 8.96 11.34
C VAL A 96 17.82 7.50 11.67
N SER A 97 18.03 7.14 12.93
CA SER A 97 17.72 5.80 13.43
C SER A 97 16.21 5.58 13.53
N GLU A 98 15.75 4.34 13.40
CA GLU A 98 14.35 3.97 13.64
C GLU A 98 13.86 4.43 15.03
N ALA A 99 14.72 4.35 16.05
CA ALA A 99 14.40 4.77 17.40
C ALA A 99 14.20 6.29 17.53
N ASP A 100 14.95 7.10 16.80
CA ASP A 100 14.77 8.55 16.78
C ASP A 100 13.59 8.99 15.93
N ALA A 101 13.37 8.32 14.80
CA ALA A 101 12.18 8.54 13.97
C ALA A 101 10.89 8.17 14.72
N ARG A 102 10.91 7.09 15.52
CA ARG A 102 9.77 6.68 16.34
C ARG A 102 9.35 7.72 17.37
N LYS A 103 10.26 8.56 17.87
CA LYS A 103 9.94 9.67 18.78
C LYS A 103 9.12 10.78 18.11
N GLN A 104 9.04 10.78 16.78
CA GLN A 104 8.20 11.72 16.03
C GLN A 104 6.75 11.26 15.97
N VAL A 105 6.45 10.01 16.30
CA VAL A 105 5.07 9.52 16.40
C VAL A 105 4.47 10.00 17.73
N PRO A 106 3.32 10.68 17.73
CA PRO A 106 2.64 11.10 18.96
C PRO A 106 2.38 9.94 19.94
N ASP A 107 2.63 10.17 21.24
CA ASP A 107 2.52 9.15 22.30
C ASP A 107 1.07 8.64 22.51
N ASP A 108 0.07 9.40 22.08
CA ASP A 108 -1.35 9.02 22.14
C ASP A 108 -1.76 8.04 21.03
N LEU A 109 -0.85 7.73 20.11
CA LEU A 109 -1.04 6.76 19.05
C LEU A 109 -0.37 5.41 19.38
N THR A 110 -1.11 4.33 19.13
CA THR A 110 -0.55 2.97 19.20
C THR A 110 0.01 2.59 17.83
N ILE A 111 1.32 2.37 17.74
CA ILE A 111 1.97 1.84 16.53
C ILE A 111 1.55 0.37 16.35
N LEU A 112 1.02 0.05 15.17
CA LEU A 112 0.59 -1.29 14.77
C LEU A 112 1.61 -1.98 13.88
N SER A 113 2.29 -1.23 13.02
CA SER A 113 3.37 -1.72 12.16
C SER A 113 4.30 -0.59 11.76
N GLU A 114 5.56 -0.94 11.51
CA GLU A 114 6.60 -0.03 11.04
C GLU A 114 7.42 -0.69 9.94
N HIS A 115 7.78 0.08 8.90
CA HIS A 115 8.68 -0.35 7.83
C HIS A 115 9.24 0.87 7.09
N THR A 116 10.19 0.67 6.18
CA THR A 116 10.70 1.74 5.33
C THR A 116 9.88 1.81 4.04
N ALA A 117 9.47 3.03 3.67
CA ALA A 117 8.70 3.29 2.48
C ALA A 117 9.28 4.48 1.71
N LEU A 118 9.21 4.40 0.39
CA LEU A 118 9.48 5.52 -0.50
C LEU A 118 8.15 6.10 -0.95
N ILE A 119 7.94 7.39 -0.72
CA ILE A 119 6.70 8.09 -1.08
C ILE A 119 6.94 9.16 -2.14
N PRO A 120 6.00 9.35 -3.08
CA PRO A 120 6.02 10.51 -3.95
C PRO A 120 5.61 11.76 -3.15
N THR A 121 6.25 12.87 -3.46
CA THR A 121 5.86 14.21 -2.98
C THR A 121 5.00 14.93 -4.01
N GLY A 122 4.57 16.17 -3.75
CA GLY A 122 3.75 16.95 -4.68
C GLY A 122 4.40 17.32 -6.02
N GLY A 123 5.66 16.91 -6.27
CA GLY A 123 6.37 17.04 -7.55
C GLY A 123 7.00 15.71 -7.99
N GLU A 124 8.01 15.76 -8.87
CA GLU A 124 8.75 14.56 -9.35
C GLU A 124 9.75 14.00 -8.31
N TYR A 125 9.67 14.45 -7.05
CA TYR A 125 10.59 14.03 -6.01
C TYR A 125 10.02 12.89 -5.18
N GLU A 126 10.88 11.95 -4.86
CA GLU A 126 10.61 10.82 -3.98
C GLU A 126 11.36 11.01 -2.66
N VAL A 127 10.73 10.68 -1.54
CA VAL A 127 11.35 10.79 -0.22
C VAL A 127 11.30 9.43 0.46
N LEU A 128 12.47 9.01 0.97
CA LEU A 128 12.60 7.79 1.75
C LEU A 128 12.21 8.08 3.20
N CYS A 129 11.26 7.30 3.71
CA CYS A 129 10.63 7.51 4.99
C CYS A 129 10.58 6.22 5.80
N TYR A 130 10.58 6.35 7.12
CA TYR A 130 9.97 5.34 7.99
C TYR A 130 8.46 5.56 7.97
N GLU A 131 7.71 4.53 7.63
CA GLU A 131 6.26 4.49 7.70
C GLU A 131 5.83 3.87 9.04
N TYR A 132 5.00 4.59 9.78
CA TYR A 132 4.34 4.09 10.98
C TYR A 132 2.84 4.04 10.75
N LYS A 133 2.28 2.83 10.71
CA LYS A 133 0.83 2.64 10.77
C LYS A 133 0.41 2.63 12.23
N CYS A 134 -0.46 3.56 12.58
CA CYS A 134 -0.88 3.84 13.93
C CYS A 134 -2.39 3.72 14.08
N ARG A 135 -2.84 3.56 15.33
CA ARG A 135 -4.25 3.63 15.72
C ARG A 135 -4.43 4.60 16.87
N ASN A 136 -5.42 5.48 16.76
CA ASN A 136 -5.77 6.42 17.83
C ASN A 136 -6.75 5.78 18.84
N ALA A 137 -7.03 6.50 19.94
CA ALA A 137 -7.95 6.03 20.98
C ALA A 137 -9.40 5.83 20.51
N ALA A 138 -9.81 6.53 19.45
CA ALA A 138 -11.13 6.38 18.82
C ALA A 138 -11.20 5.16 17.87
N GLY A 139 -10.08 4.46 17.65
CA GLY A 139 -9.98 3.31 16.77
C GLY A 139 -9.69 3.63 15.31
N SER A 140 -9.56 4.90 14.93
CA SER A 140 -9.17 5.29 13.56
C SER A 140 -7.69 5.01 13.31
N HIS A 141 -7.36 4.66 12.07
CA HIS A 141 -5.99 4.43 11.66
C HIS A 141 -5.38 5.68 11.02
N VAL A 142 -4.10 5.91 11.31
CA VAL A 142 -3.29 7.00 10.76
C VAL A 142 -1.99 6.40 10.26
N ILE A 143 -1.45 6.92 9.16
CA ILE A 143 -0.08 6.63 8.74
C ILE A 143 0.76 7.89 8.86
N ILE A 144 1.92 7.77 9.51
CA ILE A 144 2.90 8.84 9.65
C ILE A 144 4.16 8.42 8.90
N TYR A 145 4.60 9.28 7.98
CA TYR A 145 5.87 9.13 7.27
C TYR A 145 6.89 10.09 7.86
N VAL A 146 8.01 9.55 8.34
CA VAL A 146 9.13 10.31 8.91
C VAL A 146 10.34 10.17 8.01
N ASN A 147 10.87 11.29 7.51
CA ASN A 147 12.02 11.32 6.60
C ASN A 147 13.24 10.62 7.22
N VAL A 148 13.86 9.68 6.52
CA VAL A 148 15.03 8.94 7.04
C VAL A 148 16.31 9.78 7.09
N ALA A 149 16.37 10.90 6.38
CA ALA A 149 17.53 11.80 6.33
C ALA A 149 17.40 12.94 7.36
N THR A 150 16.21 13.51 7.54
CA THR A 150 16.01 14.68 8.41
C THR A 150 15.31 14.37 9.74
N GLY A 151 14.59 13.25 9.81
CA GLY A 151 13.79 12.88 10.98
C GLY A 151 12.52 13.72 11.14
N GLN A 152 12.13 14.52 10.14
CA GLN A 152 10.90 15.29 10.18
C GLN A 152 9.74 14.49 9.61
N GLN A 153 8.51 14.76 10.08
CA GLN A 153 7.31 14.19 9.46
C GLN A 153 7.11 14.81 8.07
N GLU A 154 7.09 13.97 7.04
CA GLU A 154 6.88 14.38 5.65
C GLU A 154 5.40 14.40 5.30
N LYS A 155 4.66 13.41 5.81
CA LYS A 155 3.27 13.23 5.46
C LYS A 155 2.54 12.49 6.57
N VAL A 156 1.31 12.90 6.83
CA VAL A 156 0.37 12.21 7.70
C VAL A 156 -0.87 11.92 6.87
N LEU A 157 -1.31 10.66 6.86
CA LEU A 157 -2.52 10.21 6.17
C LEU A 157 -3.52 9.71 7.19
N LEU A 158 -4.77 10.15 7.08
CA LEU A 158 -5.86 9.57 7.86
C LEU A 158 -6.52 8.47 7.03
N LEU A 159 -6.63 7.28 7.61
CA LEU A 159 -7.31 6.16 6.97
C LEU A 159 -8.78 6.15 7.37
N VAL A 160 -9.63 6.41 6.39
CA VAL A 160 -11.08 6.28 6.50
C VAL A 160 -11.43 4.86 6.08
N GLU A 161 -11.81 4.05 7.06
CA GLU A 161 -12.24 2.69 6.85
C GLU A 161 -13.77 2.62 6.96
N ASP A 162 -14.41 2.04 5.95
CA ASP A 162 -15.83 1.74 5.97
C ASP A 162 -16.06 0.24 5.67
N GLN A 163 -17.33 -0.17 5.59
CA GLN A 163 -17.69 -1.56 5.29
C GLN A 163 -17.21 -2.04 3.90
N SER A 164 -16.80 -1.11 3.04
CA SER A 164 -16.34 -1.35 1.67
C SER A 164 -14.83 -1.24 1.51
N GLY A 165 -14.04 -0.91 2.54
CA GLY A 165 -12.58 -0.90 2.48
C GLY A 165 -11.92 0.34 3.08
N THR A 166 -10.67 0.61 2.69
CA THR A 166 -9.86 1.70 3.24
C THR A 166 -9.59 2.78 2.19
N LEU A 167 -9.86 4.03 2.54
CA LEU A 167 -9.46 5.23 1.80
C LEU A 167 -8.44 6.01 2.63
N ALA A 168 -7.41 6.56 1.98
CA ALA A 168 -6.48 7.49 2.62
C ALA A 168 -6.81 8.91 2.16
N ILE A 169 -6.92 9.84 3.11
CA ILE A 169 -7.14 11.29 2.88
C ILE A 169 -6.02 12.13 3.50
#